data_AF-A0A4Q9FCD1-F1
#
_entry.id   AF-A0A4Q9FCD1-F1
#
_cell.length_a   1.000
_cell.length_b   1.000
_cell.length_c   1.000
_cell.angle_alpha   90.00
_cell.angle_beta   90.00
_cell.angle_gamma   90.00
#
_symmetry.space_group_name_H-M   'P 1'
#
loop_
_entity.id
_entity.type
_entity.pdbx_description
1 polymer ?
#
loop_
_entity_poly.entity_id
_entity_poly.type
_entity_poly.pdbx_seq_one_letter_code
_entity_poly.pdbx_strand_id
1 'polypeptide(L)'
;MSVLKQLFNFYINSSIHVALAVYALTYLTLVEFGISYDKPVLYFVFYATITGYNFVKYFGLAKFHHRSLATWLKAIQIFSLVCFVLMCCYGLQLPTKILMYILVFGLITFFYAVPFLPKRIFVDKQHNLRSIGGLKVYVIALVWCGVTVFLPILSNGLSINDDVLITAFQRFIFVIVLMLPFEIRDLKFDSLKLSTIPQKIGVKNTKYIGIALALMMFLLEFLKDEITDKSIFSLFITLVITAVLVLFSKIEQDKYYSAFWVEGVPILWLLFRLFLS
;
A
#
# COMPACT_ATOMS: atom_id res chain seq x y z
N MET A 1 -10.82 7.75 -27.66
CA MET A 1 -10.63 6.71 -26.61
C MET A 1 -12.00 6.28 -26.14
N SER A 2 -12.25 4.98 -25.95
CA SER A 2 -13.55 4.51 -25.45
C SER A 2 -13.81 5.02 -24.01
N VAL A 3 -15.08 5.29 -23.68
CA VAL A 3 -15.52 5.71 -22.34
C VAL A 3 -15.03 4.74 -21.27
N LEU A 4 -15.06 3.44 -21.55
CA LEU A 4 -14.56 2.39 -20.65
C LEU A 4 -13.08 2.58 -20.29
N LYS A 5 -12.22 2.91 -21.26
CA LYS A 5 -10.79 3.16 -21.02
C LYS A 5 -10.58 4.41 -20.17
N GLN A 6 -11.42 5.43 -20.30
CA GLN A 6 -11.33 6.63 -19.48
C GLN A 6 -11.74 6.34 -18.03
N LEU A 7 -12.86 5.62 -17.81
CA LEU A 7 -13.31 5.21 -16.48
C LEU A 7 -12.26 4.33 -15.79
N PHE A 8 -11.67 3.37 -16.50
CA PHE A 8 -10.62 2.52 -15.96
C PHE A 8 -9.36 3.33 -15.60
N ASN A 9 -8.97 4.29 -16.44
CA ASN A 9 -7.87 5.19 -16.09
C ASN A 9 -8.21 6.08 -14.89
N PHE A 10 -9.47 6.51 -14.72
CA PHE A 10 -9.90 7.22 -13.51
C PHE A 10 -9.66 6.36 -12.29
N TYR A 11 -10.21 5.14 -12.29
CA TYR A 11 -10.11 4.16 -11.21
C TYR A 11 -8.67 3.95 -10.70
N ILE A 12 -7.71 3.77 -11.61
CA ILE A 12 -6.29 3.61 -11.25
C ILE A 12 -5.67 4.94 -10.81
N ASN A 13 -5.88 6.03 -11.57
CA ASN A 13 -5.22 7.30 -11.31
C ASN A 13 -5.71 7.95 -10.00
N SER A 14 -7.00 7.82 -9.68
CA SER A 14 -7.62 8.32 -8.44
C SER A 14 -7.41 7.40 -7.24
N SER A 15 -6.54 6.38 -7.36
CA SER A 15 -6.11 5.51 -6.26
C SER A 15 -7.23 4.67 -5.64
N ILE A 16 -8.30 4.38 -6.39
CA ILE A 16 -9.39 3.51 -5.92
C ILE A 16 -8.90 2.07 -5.84
N HIS A 17 -8.12 1.62 -6.82
CA HIS A 17 -7.60 0.25 -6.87
C HIS A 17 -6.72 -0.08 -5.65
N VAL A 18 -5.70 0.75 -5.38
CA VAL A 18 -4.87 0.61 -4.18
C VAL A 18 -5.68 0.69 -2.89
N ALA A 19 -6.71 1.53 -2.82
CA ALA A 19 -7.57 1.61 -1.65
C ALA A 19 -8.37 0.32 -1.41
N LEU A 20 -8.85 -0.33 -2.48
CA LEU A 20 -9.45 -1.66 -2.38
C LEU A 20 -8.45 -2.72 -1.93
N ALA A 21 -7.19 -2.61 -2.36
CA ALA A 21 -6.13 -3.50 -1.92
C ALA A 21 -5.84 -3.37 -0.43
N VAL A 22 -5.68 -2.14 0.10
CA VAL A 22 -5.46 -1.90 1.54
C VAL A 22 -6.71 -2.29 2.36
N TYR A 23 -7.91 -1.99 1.85
CA TYR A 23 -9.16 -2.47 2.44
C TYR A 23 -9.18 -3.99 2.54
N ALA A 24 -8.79 -4.69 1.47
CA ALA A 24 -8.79 -6.14 1.42
C ALA A 24 -7.83 -6.75 2.45
N LEU A 25 -6.64 -6.18 2.63
CA LEU A 25 -5.70 -6.64 3.66
C LEU A 25 -6.19 -6.36 5.08
N THR A 26 -6.88 -5.23 5.29
CA THR A 26 -7.48 -4.90 6.58
C THR A 26 -8.60 -5.88 6.92
N TYR A 27 -9.46 -6.19 5.93
CA TYR A 27 -10.53 -7.17 6.13
C TYR A 27 -9.97 -8.58 6.30
N LEU A 28 -8.91 -8.93 5.58
CA LEU A 28 -8.22 -10.20 5.78
C LEU A 28 -7.75 -10.36 7.24
N THR A 29 -7.20 -9.32 7.86
CA THR A 29 -6.84 -9.36 9.28
C THR A 29 -8.06 -9.53 10.18
N LEU A 30 -9.21 -8.91 9.90
CA LEU A 30 -10.43 -9.17 10.67
C LEU A 30 -10.82 -10.65 10.59
N VAL A 31 -10.78 -11.24 9.39
CA VAL A 31 -11.11 -12.66 9.16
C VAL A 31 -10.12 -13.60 9.84
N GLU A 32 -8.81 -13.31 9.78
CA GLU A 32 -7.76 -14.13 10.39
C GLU A 32 -7.86 -14.17 11.92
N PHE A 33 -8.24 -13.06 12.55
CA PHE A 33 -8.35 -12.95 14.02
C PHE A 33 -9.78 -13.14 14.54
N GLY A 34 -10.69 -13.67 13.72
CA GLY A 34 -12.08 -13.95 14.12
C GLY A 34 -12.90 -12.70 14.49
N ILE A 35 -12.49 -11.52 14.04
CA ILE A 35 -13.17 -10.26 14.29
C ILE A 35 -14.32 -10.10 13.29
N SER A 36 -15.49 -9.73 13.81
CA SER A 36 -16.65 -9.43 12.97
C SER A 36 -16.38 -8.26 12.02
N TYR A 37 -17.18 -8.16 10.95
CA TYR A 37 -17.03 -7.10 9.95
C TYR A 37 -17.14 -5.70 10.60
N ASP A 38 -16.02 -4.98 10.68
CA ASP A 38 -15.92 -3.65 11.26
C ASP A 38 -16.01 -2.58 10.17
N LYS A 39 -17.24 -2.10 9.94
CA LYS A 39 -17.53 -1.08 8.93
C LYS A 39 -16.74 0.22 9.19
N PRO A 40 -16.75 0.82 10.40
CA PRO A 40 -15.96 2.02 10.67
C PRO A 40 -14.49 1.92 10.27
N VAL A 41 -13.78 0.86 10.70
CA VAL A 41 -12.35 0.69 10.40
C VAL A 41 -12.12 0.52 8.91
N LEU A 42 -12.87 -0.38 8.28
CA LEU A 42 -12.66 -0.72 6.87
C LEU A 42 -12.89 0.48 5.93
N TYR A 43 -13.99 1.22 6.12
CA TYR A 43 -14.28 2.38 5.30
C TYR A 43 -13.35 3.56 5.63
N PHE A 44 -12.97 3.74 6.90
CA PHE A 44 -11.93 4.70 7.27
C PHE A 44 -10.63 4.43 6.48
N VAL A 45 -10.13 3.19 6.53
CA VAL A 45 -8.89 2.80 5.83
C VAL A 45 -9.00 3.01 4.32
N PHE A 46 -10.13 2.64 3.71
CA PHE A 46 -10.36 2.83 2.29
C PHE A 46 -10.25 4.31 1.88
N TYR A 47 -11.02 5.19 2.53
CA TYR A 47 -11.03 6.61 2.18
C TYR A 47 -9.74 7.34 2.58
N ALA A 48 -9.11 6.93 3.68
CA ALA A 48 -7.78 7.40 4.07
C ALA A 48 -6.73 7.05 3.02
N THR A 49 -6.77 5.83 2.48
CA THR A 49 -5.86 5.38 1.42
C THR A 49 -6.01 6.24 0.18
N ILE A 50 -7.24 6.48 -0.30
CA ILE A 50 -7.47 7.36 -1.46
C ILE A 50 -6.91 8.76 -1.21
N THR A 51 -7.22 9.34 -0.04
CA THR A 51 -6.77 10.68 0.35
C THR A 51 -5.24 10.77 0.37
N GLY A 52 -4.58 9.87 1.10
CA GLY A 52 -3.13 9.85 1.26
C GLY A 52 -2.39 9.61 -0.04
N TYR A 53 -2.80 8.61 -0.83
CA TYR A 53 -2.15 8.32 -2.12
C TYR A 53 -2.35 9.44 -3.14
N ASN A 54 -3.56 10.00 -3.26
CA ASN A 54 -3.78 11.11 -4.18
C ASN A 54 -3.02 12.37 -3.73
N PHE A 55 -2.95 12.64 -2.41
CA PHE A 55 -2.09 13.69 -1.88
C PHE A 55 -0.64 13.47 -2.33
N VAL A 56 -0.03 12.33 -2.02
CA VAL A 56 1.37 12.03 -2.38
C VAL A 56 1.62 12.04 -3.89
N LYS A 57 0.66 11.55 -4.70
CA LYS A 57 0.78 11.43 -6.16
C LYS A 57 0.69 12.80 -6.85
N TYR A 58 -0.16 13.70 -6.36
CA TYR A 58 -0.44 14.98 -7.01
C TYR A 58 0.13 16.20 -6.28
N PHE A 59 0.77 16.01 -5.13
CA PHE A 59 1.50 17.06 -4.42
C PHE A 59 2.54 17.69 -5.34
N GLY A 60 2.49 19.02 -5.50
CA GLY A 60 3.40 19.78 -6.35
C GLY A 60 3.06 19.83 -7.85
N LEU A 61 2.13 18.98 -8.35
CA LEU A 61 1.72 18.98 -9.76
C LEU A 61 0.66 20.05 -10.10
N ALA A 62 0.04 20.66 -9.10
CA ALA A 62 -0.96 21.74 -9.27
C ALA A 62 -0.39 23.05 -9.86
N LYS A 63 0.88 23.08 -10.28
CA LYS A 63 1.58 24.26 -10.82
C LYS A 63 1.65 24.34 -12.36
N PHE A 64 1.13 23.35 -13.09
CA PHE A 64 1.27 23.30 -14.56
C PHE A 64 0.03 23.83 -15.32
N HIS A 65 0.27 24.75 -16.26
CA HIS A 65 -0.70 25.55 -17.02
C HIS A 65 -1.37 24.83 -18.22
N HIS A 66 -1.44 23.50 -18.25
CA HIS A 66 -2.10 22.77 -19.35
C HIS A 66 -3.59 22.52 -19.07
N ARG A 67 -4.47 23.15 -19.87
CA ARG A 67 -5.94 23.20 -19.64
C ARG A 67 -6.62 21.82 -19.58
N SER A 68 -6.24 20.85 -20.42
CA SER A 68 -6.85 19.50 -20.41
C SER A 68 -6.39 18.65 -19.22
N LEU A 69 -5.10 18.72 -18.87
CA LEU A 69 -4.54 18.11 -17.66
C LEU A 69 -5.21 18.71 -16.40
N ALA A 70 -5.51 20.01 -16.43
CA ALA A 70 -6.19 20.70 -15.33
C ALA A 70 -7.60 20.17 -15.07
N THR A 71 -8.40 19.82 -16.10
CA THR A 71 -9.78 19.32 -15.89
C THR A 71 -9.80 17.93 -15.25
N TRP A 72 -8.94 17.01 -15.71
CA TRP A 72 -8.84 15.67 -15.13
C TRP A 72 -8.29 15.70 -13.69
N LEU A 73 -7.27 16.51 -13.44
CA LEU A 73 -6.74 16.71 -12.09
C LEU A 73 -7.79 17.34 -11.16
N LYS A 74 -8.60 18.29 -11.63
CA LYS A 74 -9.72 18.85 -10.86
C LYS A 74 -10.73 17.78 -10.47
N ALA A 75 -11.09 16.87 -11.38
CA ALA A 75 -12.00 15.77 -11.06
C ALA A 75 -11.45 14.86 -9.95
N ILE A 76 -10.16 14.51 -10.03
CA ILE A 76 -9.48 13.73 -8.99
C ILE A 76 -9.41 14.51 -7.66
N GLN A 77 -9.19 15.82 -7.68
CA GLN A 77 -9.16 16.67 -6.49
C GLN A 77 -10.52 16.72 -5.80
N ILE A 78 -11.61 16.94 -6.55
CA ILE A 78 -12.97 16.93 -6.01
C ILE A 78 -13.30 15.55 -5.43
N PHE A 79 -13.00 14.48 -6.15
CA PHE A 79 -13.15 13.12 -5.65
C PHE A 79 -12.35 12.87 -4.37
N SER A 80 -11.10 13.33 -4.32
CA SER A 80 -10.25 13.20 -3.14
C SER A 80 -10.78 14.00 -1.95
N LEU A 81 -11.38 15.17 -2.18
CA LEU A 81 -12.03 15.96 -1.12
C LEU A 81 -13.26 15.23 -0.55
N VAL A 82 -14.09 14.64 -1.41
CA VAL A 82 -15.22 13.82 -0.97
C VAL A 82 -14.72 12.63 -0.13
N CYS A 83 -13.69 11.92 -0.59
CA CYS A 83 -13.06 10.85 0.18
C CYS A 83 -12.48 11.35 1.50
N PHE A 84 -11.87 12.53 1.55
CA PHE A 84 -11.37 13.12 2.79
C PHE A 84 -12.49 13.38 3.80
N VAL A 85 -13.62 13.93 3.36
CA VAL A 85 -14.79 14.14 4.23
C VAL A 85 -15.31 12.80 4.76
N LEU A 86 -15.45 11.80 3.90
CA LEU A 86 -15.89 10.46 4.30
C LEU A 86 -14.90 9.79 5.26
N MET A 87 -13.59 9.97 5.03
CA MET A 87 -12.54 9.54 5.95
C MET A 87 -12.73 10.17 7.34
N CYS A 88 -12.99 11.47 7.42
CA CYS A 88 -13.29 12.13 8.70
C CYS A 88 -14.56 11.57 9.35
N CYS A 89 -15.65 11.38 8.59
CA CYS A 89 -16.90 10.83 9.13
C CYS A 89 -16.74 9.43 9.73
N TYR A 90 -15.99 8.54 9.07
CA TYR A 90 -15.68 7.21 9.61
C TYR A 90 -14.63 7.26 10.72
N GLY A 91 -13.67 8.17 10.64
CA GLY A 91 -12.68 8.38 11.71
C GLY A 91 -13.31 8.79 13.03
N LEU A 92 -14.35 9.63 13.01
CA LEU A 92 -15.09 10.03 14.21
C LEU A 92 -15.86 8.88 14.88
N GLN A 93 -16.05 7.75 14.18
CA GLN A 93 -16.68 6.55 14.74
C GLN A 93 -15.65 5.61 15.40
N LEU A 94 -14.35 5.86 15.23
CA LEU A 94 -13.28 5.04 15.81
C LEU A 94 -13.01 5.42 17.27
N PRO A 95 -12.53 4.48 18.10
CA PRO A 95 -12.16 4.79 19.48
C PRO A 95 -11.08 5.88 19.56
N THR A 96 -11.18 6.79 20.52
CA THR A 96 -10.26 7.96 20.63
C THR A 96 -8.78 7.58 20.71
N LYS A 97 -8.46 6.44 21.36
CA LYS A 97 -7.09 5.89 21.39
C LYS A 97 -6.55 5.59 19.98
N ILE A 98 -7.43 5.16 19.06
CA ILE A 98 -7.08 4.81 17.68
C ILE A 98 -6.75 6.04 16.85
N LEU A 99 -7.40 7.17 17.13
CA LEU A 99 -7.11 8.44 16.48
C LEU A 99 -5.66 8.89 16.69
N MET A 100 -5.05 8.59 17.85
CA MET A 100 -3.63 8.90 18.09
C MET A 100 -2.71 8.09 17.18
N TYR A 101 -2.95 6.78 17.03
CA TYR A 101 -2.18 5.95 16.10
C TYR A 101 -2.35 6.39 14.66
N ILE A 102 -3.58 6.71 14.25
CA ILE A 102 -3.89 7.28 12.93
C ILE A 102 -3.11 8.57 12.70
N LEU A 103 -3.04 9.46 13.69
CA LEU A 103 -2.29 10.71 13.59
C LEU A 103 -0.81 10.45 13.31
N VAL A 104 -0.20 9.48 14.00
CA VAL A 104 1.20 9.08 13.76
C VAL A 104 1.40 8.60 12.33
N PHE A 105 0.58 7.67 11.84
CA PHE A 105 0.68 7.19 10.45
C PHE A 105 0.39 8.28 9.42
N GLY A 106 -0.55 9.20 9.73
CA GLY A 106 -0.85 10.38 8.93
C GLY A 106 0.35 11.32 8.83
N LEU A 107 1.05 11.57 9.93
CA LEU A 107 2.28 12.38 9.94
C LEU A 107 3.40 11.73 9.12
N ILE A 108 3.61 10.42 9.28
CA ILE A 108 4.60 9.68 8.45
C ILE A 108 4.26 9.82 6.96
N THR A 109 2.98 9.66 6.60
CA THR A 109 2.51 9.81 5.22
C THR A 109 2.68 11.25 4.70
N PHE A 110 2.43 12.24 5.55
CA PHE A 110 2.62 13.65 5.22
C PHE A 110 4.09 13.96 4.94
N PHE A 111 4.99 13.60 5.86
CA PHE A 111 6.45 13.81 5.72
C PHE A 111 7.10 12.93 4.66
N TYR A 112 6.40 11.88 4.21
CA TYR A 112 6.82 11.12 3.04
C TYR A 112 6.77 11.96 1.76
N ALA A 113 5.76 12.81 1.58
CA ALA A 113 5.67 13.71 0.42
C ALA A 113 6.22 15.12 0.68
N VAL A 114 6.03 15.66 1.88
CA VAL A 114 6.38 17.03 2.24
C VAL A 114 7.77 17.07 2.89
N PRO A 115 8.69 17.95 2.43
CA PRO A 115 10.03 18.04 3.00
C PRO A 115 10.01 18.58 4.44
N PHE A 116 10.93 18.08 5.26
CA PHE A 116 10.96 18.30 6.71
C PHE A 116 11.23 19.75 7.16
N LEU A 117 11.92 20.58 6.36
CA LEU A 117 12.46 21.88 6.81
C LEU A 117 12.41 23.00 5.75
N PRO A 118 12.36 24.29 6.16
CA PRO A 118 12.33 25.43 5.25
C PRO A 118 13.64 25.59 4.44
N LYS A 119 13.48 26.01 3.18
CA LYS A 119 14.53 26.17 2.15
C LYS A 119 15.74 27.04 2.50
N ARG A 120 15.73 27.77 3.61
CA ARG A 120 16.78 28.75 3.95
C ARG A 120 18.00 28.15 4.66
N ILE A 121 17.92 26.93 5.17
CA ILE A 121 18.99 26.35 6.01
C ILE A 121 19.82 25.31 5.24
N PHE A 122 19.29 24.71 4.17
CA PHE A 122 19.95 23.60 3.47
C PHE A 122 19.92 23.77 1.94
N VAL A 123 21.09 23.60 1.32
CA VAL A 123 21.37 23.87 -0.11
C VAL A 123 20.81 22.77 -1.04
N ASP A 124 20.50 21.57 -0.50
CA ASP A 124 19.95 20.46 -1.28
C ASP A 124 18.40 20.43 -1.26
N LYS A 125 17.81 20.41 -2.46
CA LYS A 125 16.42 20.84 -2.72
C LYS A 125 15.31 19.85 -2.34
N GLN A 126 15.58 18.62 -1.89
CA GLN A 126 14.52 17.60 -1.67
C GLN A 126 14.87 16.58 -0.57
N HIS A 127 14.52 16.88 0.67
CA HIS A 127 14.60 15.94 1.81
C HIS A 127 13.20 15.64 2.38
N ASN A 128 12.38 14.90 1.62
CA ASN A 128 11.20 14.21 2.14
C ASN A 128 11.54 12.71 2.29
N LEU A 129 10.77 11.92 3.05
CA LEU A 129 11.16 10.50 3.25
C LEU A 129 11.19 9.71 1.94
N ARG A 130 10.41 10.13 0.93
CA ARG A 130 10.38 9.53 -0.40
C ARG A 130 11.68 9.70 -1.19
N SER A 131 12.42 10.78 -0.96
CA SER A 131 13.68 11.06 -1.67
C SER A 131 14.90 10.45 -0.99
N ILE A 132 14.76 9.89 0.21
CA ILE A 132 15.84 9.22 0.94
C ILE A 132 16.13 7.86 0.31
N GLY A 133 17.38 7.66 -0.08
CA GLY A 133 17.79 6.49 -0.84
C GLY A 133 17.52 5.16 -0.13
N GLY A 134 16.85 4.24 -0.80
CA GLY A 134 16.49 2.92 -0.28
C GLY A 134 15.41 2.89 0.80
N LEU A 135 15.02 4.02 1.39
CA LEU A 135 14.05 4.07 2.51
C LEU A 135 12.58 3.98 2.04
N LYS A 136 12.32 4.41 0.80
CA LYS A 136 10.99 4.58 0.20
C LYS A 136 10.06 3.39 0.42
N VAL A 137 10.51 2.17 0.08
CA VAL A 137 9.69 0.95 0.15
C VAL A 137 9.40 0.52 1.59
N TYR A 138 10.34 0.72 2.50
CA TYR A 138 10.19 0.33 3.90
C TYR A 138 9.19 1.23 4.64
N VAL A 139 9.17 2.53 4.34
CA VAL A 139 8.16 3.46 4.91
C VAL A 139 6.76 3.08 4.45
N ILE A 140 6.58 2.76 3.16
CA ILE A 140 5.28 2.30 2.64
C ILE A 140 4.85 1.01 3.34
N ALA A 141 5.74 0.03 3.43
CA ALA A 141 5.47 -1.25 4.09
C ALA A 141 5.12 -1.09 5.57
N LEU A 142 5.81 -0.19 6.28
CA LEU A 142 5.52 0.12 7.69
C LEU A 142 4.13 0.71 7.86
N VAL A 143 3.75 1.70 7.03
CA VAL A 143 2.43 2.33 7.10
C VAL A 143 1.33 1.32 6.75
N TRP A 144 1.50 0.50 5.71
CA TRP A 144 0.54 -0.56 5.38
C TRP A 144 0.39 -1.57 6.50
N CYS A 145 1.50 -2.05 7.08
CA CYS A 145 1.49 -2.94 8.23
C CYS A 145 0.71 -2.32 9.41
N GLY A 146 1.04 -1.08 9.77
CA GLY A 146 0.34 -0.28 10.77
C GLY A 146 -1.17 -0.23 10.59
N VAL A 147 -1.59 0.15 9.39
CA VAL A 147 -2.99 0.42 9.07
C VAL A 147 -3.79 -0.85 8.83
N THR A 148 -3.21 -1.89 8.24
CA THR A 148 -3.94 -3.12 7.88
C THR A 148 -3.91 -4.19 8.96
N VAL A 149 -2.96 -4.16 9.90
CA VAL A 149 -2.84 -5.16 10.96
C VAL A 149 -3.12 -4.54 12.33
N PHE A 150 -2.30 -3.59 12.78
CA PHE A 150 -2.42 -3.06 14.14
C PHE A 150 -3.69 -2.25 14.34
N LEU A 151 -4.08 -1.43 13.37
CA LEU A 151 -5.28 -0.59 13.47
C LEU A 151 -6.58 -1.41 13.72
N PRO A 152 -6.94 -2.42 12.88
CA PRO A 152 -8.16 -3.20 13.13
C PRO A 152 -8.10 -3.99 14.45
N ILE A 153 -6.95 -4.56 14.81
CA ILE A 153 -6.75 -5.31 16.07
C ILE A 153 -6.99 -4.41 17.28
N LEU A 154 -6.30 -3.27 17.35
CA LEU A 154 -6.39 -2.36 18.49
C LEU A 154 -7.77 -1.67 18.57
N SER A 155 -8.39 -1.39 17.42
CA SER A 155 -9.73 -0.79 17.34
C SER A 155 -10.79 -1.72 17.93
N ASN A 156 -10.65 -3.03 17.71
CA ASN A 156 -11.56 -4.04 18.25
C ASN A 156 -11.18 -4.51 19.67
N GLY A 157 -10.19 -3.86 20.30
CA GLY A 157 -9.84 -4.11 21.70
C GLY A 157 -9.00 -5.36 21.95
N LEU A 158 -8.49 -6.02 20.90
CA LEU A 158 -7.58 -7.15 21.03
C LEU A 158 -6.18 -6.67 21.45
N SER A 159 -5.49 -7.52 22.21
CA SER A 159 -4.08 -7.31 22.58
C SER A 159 -3.13 -7.72 21.45
N ILE A 160 -1.95 -7.12 21.42
CA ILE A 160 -0.87 -7.54 20.52
C ILE A 160 -0.19 -8.76 21.13
N ASN A 161 -0.47 -9.95 20.58
CA ASN A 161 0.20 -11.21 20.90
C ASN A 161 1.21 -11.59 19.80
N ASP A 162 1.82 -12.76 19.92
CA ASP A 162 2.83 -13.24 18.98
C ASP A 162 2.25 -13.45 17.56
N ASP A 163 1.04 -14.00 17.42
CA ASP A 163 0.35 -14.15 16.14
C ASP A 163 0.11 -12.81 15.42
N VAL A 164 -0.25 -11.75 16.18
CA VAL A 164 -0.37 -10.39 15.64
C VAL A 164 0.99 -9.88 15.16
N LEU A 165 2.06 -10.10 15.91
CA LEU A 165 3.42 -9.67 15.52
C LEU A 165 3.93 -10.43 14.29
N ILE A 166 3.70 -11.73 14.21
CA ILE A 166 4.01 -12.57 13.05
C ILE A 166 3.23 -12.06 11.83
N THR A 167 1.93 -11.81 11.97
CA THR A 167 1.08 -11.28 10.89
C THR A 167 1.54 -9.90 10.44
N ALA A 168 1.90 -9.02 11.38
CA ALA A 168 2.45 -7.70 11.08
C ALA A 168 3.75 -7.81 10.28
N PHE A 169 4.65 -8.72 10.67
CA PHE A 169 5.91 -8.94 9.97
C PHE A 169 5.71 -9.56 8.58
N GLN A 170 4.82 -10.55 8.45
CA GLN A 170 4.41 -11.10 7.17
C GLN A 170 3.82 -10.01 6.26
N ARG A 171 2.96 -9.14 6.78
CA ARG A 171 2.36 -8.02 6.02
C ARG A 171 3.43 -7.04 5.56
N PHE A 172 4.39 -6.72 6.41
CA PHE A 172 5.52 -5.84 6.07
C PHE A 172 6.35 -6.44 4.91
N ILE A 173 6.71 -7.71 5.00
CA ILE A 173 7.42 -8.44 3.93
C ILE A 173 6.59 -8.45 2.65
N PHE A 174 5.31 -8.80 2.73
CA PHE A 174 4.42 -8.87 1.59
C PHE A 174 4.36 -7.56 0.81
N VAL A 175 4.22 -6.43 1.51
CA VAL A 175 4.18 -5.10 0.87
C VAL A 175 5.52 -4.76 0.22
N ILE A 176 6.65 -5.11 0.82
CA ILE A 176 7.96 -4.96 0.15
C ILE A 176 7.98 -5.74 -1.16
N VAL A 177 7.55 -7.00 -1.15
CA VAL A 177 7.52 -7.85 -2.36
C VAL A 177 6.61 -7.24 -3.43
N LEU A 178 5.42 -6.75 -3.06
CA LEU A 178 4.51 -6.06 -3.98
C LEU A 178 5.09 -4.78 -4.58
N MET A 179 6.02 -4.11 -3.87
CA MET A 179 6.68 -2.90 -4.38
C MET A 179 7.81 -3.20 -5.37
N LEU A 180 8.37 -4.41 -5.40
CA LEU A 180 9.50 -4.73 -6.29
C LEU A 180 9.19 -4.54 -7.79
N PRO A 181 8.03 -4.96 -8.33
CA PRO A 181 7.68 -4.69 -9.72
C PRO A 181 7.58 -3.20 -10.05
N PHE A 182 7.16 -2.37 -9.09
CA PHE A 182 7.12 -0.91 -9.24
C PHE A 182 8.54 -0.33 -9.27
N GLU A 183 9.41 -0.74 -8.36
CA GLU A 183 10.80 -0.27 -8.34
C GLU A 183 11.56 -0.68 -9.62
N ILE A 184 11.30 -1.89 -10.14
CA ILE A 184 11.88 -2.34 -11.43
C ILE A 184 11.36 -1.50 -12.59
N ARG A 185 10.07 -1.17 -12.62
CA ARG A 185 9.46 -0.29 -13.63
C ARG A 185 10.07 1.11 -13.60
N ASP A 186 10.22 1.65 -12.40
CA ASP A 186 10.54 3.06 -12.17
C ASP A 186 12.03 3.35 -12.38
N LEU A 187 12.88 2.31 -12.54
CA LEU A 187 14.31 2.43 -12.89
C LEU A 187 14.61 3.39 -14.04
N LYS A 188 13.74 3.49 -15.05
CA LYS A 188 13.94 4.38 -16.21
C LYS A 188 13.71 5.86 -15.90
N PHE A 189 13.04 6.18 -14.80
CA PHE A 189 12.70 7.55 -14.39
C PHE A 189 13.41 7.96 -13.09
N ASP A 190 13.78 6.98 -12.26
CA ASP A 190 14.37 7.21 -10.96
C ASP A 190 15.81 7.72 -11.06
N SER A 191 16.12 8.77 -10.28
CA SER A 191 17.49 9.25 -10.15
C SER A 191 18.36 8.20 -9.46
N LEU A 192 19.66 8.12 -9.82
CA LEU A 192 20.63 7.21 -9.19
C LEU A 192 20.77 7.44 -7.67
N LYS A 193 20.50 8.66 -7.18
CA LYS A 193 20.56 9.01 -5.76
C LYS A 193 19.53 8.24 -4.92
N LEU A 194 18.43 7.78 -5.51
CA LEU A 194 17.39 7.04 -4.81
C LEU A 194 17.85 5.66 -4.33
N SER A 195 18.96 5.13 -4.85
CA SER A 195 19.58 3.89 -4.38
C SER A 195 18.56 2.77 -4.10
N THR A 196 17.60 2.59 -5.00
CA THR A 196 16.52 1.60 -4.87
C THR A 196 17.09 0.19 -4.85
N ILE A 197 16.30 -0.80 -4.41
CA ILE A 197 16.73 -2.22 -4.41
C ILE A 197 17.27 -2.62 -5.81
N PRO A 198 16.51 -2.46 -6.91
CA PRO A 198 17.03 -2.84 -8.22
C PRO A 198 18.20 -1.98 -8.73
N GLN A 199 18.38 -0.75 -8.25
CA GLN A 199 19.60 0.03 -8.53
C GLN A 199 20.83 -0.54 -7.82
N LYS A 200 20.68 -1.02 -6.58
CA LYS A 200 21.81 -1.53 -5.77
C LYS A 200 22.26 -2.93 -6.17
N ILE A 201 21.32 -3.84 -6.42
CA ILE A 201 21.63 -5.26 -6.63
C ILE A 201 21.29 -5.76 -8.03
N GLY A 202 20.69 -4.92 -8.87
CA GLY A 202 20.22 -5.27 -10.21
C GLY A 202 18.85 -5.95 -10.23
N VAL A 203 18.22 -5.93 -11.40
CA VAL A 203 16.86 -6.47 -11.61
C VAL A 203 16.78 -7.97 -11.32
N LYS A 204 17.78 -8.75 -11.75
CA LYS A 204 17.80 -10.20 -11.56
C LYS A 204 17.81 -10.59 -10.07
N ASN A 205 18.68 -9.97 -9.27
CA ASN A 205 18.77 -10.25 -7.84
C ASN A 205 17.56 -9.70 -7.07
N THR A 206 16.98 -8.58 -7.53
CA THR A 206 15.72 -8.06 -6.96
C THR A 206 14.60 -9.09 -7.07
N LYS A 207 14.50 -9.78 -8.21
CA LYS A 207 13.53 -10.86 -8.40
C LYS A 207 13.80 -12.03 -7.46
N TYR A 208 15.05 -12.47 -7.32
CA TYR A 208 15.40 -13.55 -6.39
C TYR A 208 15.11 -13.21 -4.93
N ILE A 209 15.38 -11.97 -4.50
CA ILE A 209 15.00 -11.50 -3.17
C ILE A 209 13.48 -11.56 -3.00
N GLY A 210 12.70 -11.14 -4.02
CA GLY A 210 11.24 -11.26 -3.98
C GLY A 210 10.76 -12.69 -3.75
N ILE A 211 11.40 -13.68 -4.39
CA ILE A 211 11.09 -15.11 -4.17
C ILE A 211 11.49 -15.57 -2.77
N ALA A 212 12.70 -15.20 -2.32
CA ALA A 212 13.18 -15.56 -0.98
C ALA A 212 12.27 -14.98 0.12
N LEU A 213 11.82 -13.73 -0.03
CA LEU A 213 10.89 -13.08 0.88
C LEU A 213 9.49 -13.72 0.85
N ALA A 214 8.99 -14.12 -0.32
CA ALA A 214 7.74 -14.86 -0.42
C ALA A 214 7.83 -16.21 0.30
N LEU A 215 8.93 -16.95 0.12
CA LEU A 215 9.17 -18.20 0.84
C LEU A 215 9.26 -17.98 2.35
N MET A 216 10.00 -16.95 2.79
CA MET A 216 10.09 -16.58 4.20
C MET A 216 8.71 -16.29 4.80
N MET A 217 7.88 -15.53 4.09
CA MET A 217 6.51 -15.22 4.52
C MET A 217 5.65 -16.49 4.68
N PHE A 218 5.80 -17.47 3.78
CA PHE A 218 5.12 -18.76 3.89
C PHE A 218 5.58 -19.55 5.12
N LEU A 219 6.89 -19.60 5.37
CA LEU A 219 7.44 -20.31 6.53
C LEU A 219 7.01 -19.69 7.86
N LEU A 220 6.87 -18.37 7.93
CA LEU A 220 6.38 -17.65 9.11
C LEU A 220 4.95 -18.03 9.50
N GLU A 221 4.12 -18.52 8.56
CA GLU A 221 2.74 -18.93 8.87
C GLU A 221 2.70 -20.09 9.86
N PHE A 222 3.67 -21.00 9.78
CA PHE A 222 3.78 -22.17 10.65
C PHE A 222 4.33 -21.85 12.05
N LEU A 223 4.64 -20.58 12.33
CA LEU A 223 5.01 -20.11 13.66
C LEU A 223 3.82 -19.57 14.46
N LYS A 224 2.65 -19.44 13.84
CA LYS A 224 1.43 -19.02 14.54
C LYS A 224 0.84 -20.16 15.36
N ASP A 225 0.21 -19.82 16.46
CA ASP A 225 -0.48 -20.79 17.31
C ASP A 225 -1.77 -21.29 16.62
N GLU A 226 -2.53 -20.38 16.01
CA GLU A 226 -3.76 -20.72 15.29
C GLU A 226 -3.52 -20.78 13.77
N ILE A 227 -3.38 -22.00 13.24
CA ILE A 227 -3.27 -22.27 11.81
C ILE A 227 -4.47 -23.04 11.27
N THR A 228 -4.87 -22.75 10.04
CA THR A 228 -5.93 -23.49 9.35
C THR A 228 -5.48 -23.89 7.94
N ASP A 229 -5.88 -25.06 7.46
CA ASP A 229 -5.59 -25.50 6.08
C ASP A 229 -6.05 -24.46 5.05
N LYS A 230 -7.18 -23.78 5.35
CA LYS A 230 -7.74 -22.71 4.54
C LYS A 230 -6.81 -21.48 4.49
N SER A 231 -6.24 -21.04 5.62
CA SER A 231 -5.31 -19.90 5.64
C SER A 231 -4.04 -20.23 4.87
N ILE A 232 -3.45 -21.41 5.14
CA ILE A 232 -2.23 -21.89 4.48
C ILE A 232 -2.42 -21.97 2.97
N PHE A 233 -3.51 -22.58 2.49
CA PHE A 233 -3.77 -22.71 1.06
C PHE A 233 -4.01 -21.35 0.38
N SER A 234 -4.77 -20.45 1.02
CA SER A 234 -5.02 -19.09 0.50
C SER A 234 -3.73 -18.27 0.41
N LEU A 235 -2.85 -18.39 1.42
CA LEU A 235 -1.54 -17.75 1.45
C LEU A 235 -0.64 -18.32 0.35
N PHE A 236 -0.56 -19.64 0.23
CA PHE A 236 0.26 -20.32 -0.77
C PHE A 236 -0.07 -19.86 -2.20
N ILE A 237 -1.34 -19.89 -2.60
CA ILE A 237 -1.77 -19.44 -3.94
C ILE A 237 -1.41 -17.97 -4.15
N THR A 238 -1.68 -17.12 -3.15
CA THR A 238 -1.35 -15.69 -3.22
C THR A 238 0.13 -15.46 -3.43
N LEU A 239 0.99 -16.20 -2.73
CA LEU A 239 2.44 -16.09 -2.86
C LEU A 239 2.95 -16.61 -4.20
N VAL A 240 2.36 -17.68 -4.74
CA VAL A 240 2.67 -18.17 -6.09
C VAL A 240 2.34 -17.10 -7.14
N ILE A 241 1.15 -16.50 -7.08
CA ILE A 241 0.75 -15.42 -7.99
C ILE A 241 1.70 -14.22 -7.85
N THR A 242 2.01 -13.82 -6.62
CA THR A 242 2.94 -12.71 -6.34
C THR A 242 4.32 -12.98 -6.91
N ALA A 243 4.86 -14.18 -6.69
CA ALA A 243 6.14 -14.63 -7.20
C ALA A 243 6.20 -14.58 -8.74
N VAL A 244 5.16 -15.09 -9.40
CA VAL A 244 5.03 -15.01 -10.87
C VAL A 244 5.07 -13.55 -11.32
N LEU A 245 4.28 -12.66 -10.71
CA LEU A 245 4.27 -11.24 -11.08
C LEU A 245 5.62 -10.54 -10.83
N VAL A 246 6.35 -10.93 -9.79
CA VAL A 246 7.71 -10.41 -9.56
C VAL A 246 8.67 -10.91 -10.64
N LEU A 247 8.64 -12.20 -10.96
CA LEU A 247 9.53 -12.81 -11.97
C LEU A 247 9.31 -12.23 -13.38
N PHE A 248 8.06 -11.94 -13.74
CA PHE A 248 7.71 -11.41 -15.06
C PHE A 248 7.80 -9.88 -15.16
N SER A 249 8.05 -9.16 -14.06
CA SER A 249 8.25 -7.71 -14.08
C SER A 249 9.46 -7.28 -14.94
N LYS A 250 9.34 -6.17 -15.66
CA LYS A 250 10.34 -5.63 -16.59
C LYS A 250 10.44 -4.11 -16.47
N ILE A 251 11.58 -3.54 -16.83
CA ILE A 251 11.74 -2.07 -16.87
C ILE A 251 10.71 -1.46 -17.83
N GLU A 252 10.66 -2.02 -19.05
CA GLU A 252 9.61 -1.75 -20.02
C GLU A 252 8.46 -2.75 -19.85
N GLN A 253 7.41 -2.34 -19.15
CA GLN A 253 6.20 -3.10 -18.92
C GLN A 253 4.96 -2.26 -19.23
N ASP A 254 3.84 -2.92 -19.50
CA ASP A 254 2.56 -2.25 -19.71
C ASP A 254 2.16 -1.41 -18.48
N LYS A 255 1.51 -0.27 -18.73
CA LYS A 255 1.10 0.68 -17.68
C LYS A 255 0.31 0.00 -16.56
N TYR A 256 -0.53 -0.98 -16.88
CA TYR A 256 -1.41 -1.64 -15.92
C TYR A 256 -0.78 -2.86 -15.24
N TYR A 257 0.43 -3.28 -15.63
CA TYR A 257 1.08 -4.43 -15.02
C TYR A 257 1.26 -4.24 -13.51
N SER A 258 2.02 -3.23 -13.08
CA SER A 258 2.15 -2.96 -11.65
C SER A 258 0.89 -2.31 -11.08
N ALA A 259 0.32 -1.33 -11.79
CA ALA A 259 -0.75 -0.48 -11.26
C ALA A 259 -2.12 -1.15 -11.14
N PHE A 260 -2.32 -2.34 -11.75
CA PHE A 260 -3.55 -3.11 -11.61
C PHE A 260 -3.28 -4.56 -11.23
N TRP A 261 -2.42 -5.27 -11.96
CA TRP A 261 -2.22 -6.70 -11.68
C TRP A 261 -1.46 -6.96 -10.38
N VAL A 262 -0.34 -6.27 -10.16
CA VAL A 262 0.45 -6.42 -8.91
C VAL A 262 -0.31 -5.82 -7.72
N GLU A 263 -0.81 -4.60 -7.87
CA GLU A 263 -1.53 -3.91 -6.79
C GLU A 263 -2.86 -4.59 -6.41
N GLY A 264 -3.43 -5.39 -7.32
CA GLY A 264 -4.67 -6.14 -7.09
C GLY A 264 -4.50 -7.47 -6.35
N VAL A 265 -3.27 -7.96 -6.16
CA VAL A 265 -3.03 -9.24 -5.45
C VAL A 265 -3.65 -9.28 -4.05
N PRO A 266 -3.55 -8.24 -3.20
CA PRO A 266 -4.31 -8.15 -1.95
C PRO A 266 -5.80 -8.47 -2.04
N ILE A 267 -6.45 -8.01 -3.10
CA ILE A 267 -7.88 -8.24 -3.33
C ILE A 267 -8.11 -9.72 -3.63
N LEU A 268 -7.27 -10.31 -4.49
CA LEU A 268 -7.32 -11.75 -4.79
C LEU A 268 -7.10 -12.60 -3.54
N TRP A 269 -6.16 -12.21 -2.67
CA TRP A 269 -5.90 -12.93 -1.43
C TRP A 269 -7.14 -12.99 -0.54
N LEU A 270 -7.79 -11.84 -0.30
CA LEU A 270 -9.04 -11.80 0.45
C LEU A 270 -10.11 -12.69 -0.21
N LEU A 271 -10.27 -12.61 -1.54
CA LEU A 271 -11.25 -13.43 -2.27
C LEU A 271 -10.99 -14.93 -2.10
N PHE A 272 -9.72 -15.38 -2.18
CA PHE A 272 -9.38 -16.78 -1.91
C PHE A 272 -9.73 -17.18 -0.48
N ARG A 273 -9.40 -16.33 0.51
CA ARG A 273 -9.68 -16.61 1.91
C ARG A 273 -11.18 -16.72 2.21
N LEU A 274 -12.01 -15.87 1.59
CA LEU A 274 -13.47 -15.87 1.74
C LEU A 274 -14.16 -16.97 0.92
N PHE A 275 -13.59 -17.39 -0.20
CA PHE A 275 -14.15 -18.51 -0.97
C PHE A 275 -13.95 -19.85 -0.25
N LEU A 276 -12.87 -19.98 0.52
CA LEU A 276 -12.56 -21.17 1.30
C LEU A 276 -13.23 -21.19 2.68
N SER A 277 -13.72 -20.05 3.17
CA SER A 277 -14.29 -19.91 4.53
C SER A 277 -15.58 -20.67 4.68
#